data_AF-A0A7Z7J894-F1
#
_entry.id   AF-A0A7Z7J894-F1
#
_cell.length_a   1.000
_cell.length_b   1.000
_cell.length_c   1.000
_cell.angle_alpha   90.00
_cell.angle_beta   90.00
_cell.angle_gamma   90.00
#
_symmetry.space_group_name_H-M   'P 1'
#
loop_
_entity.id
_entity.type
_entity.pdbx_description
1 polymer ?
#
loop_
_entity_poly.entity_id
_entity_poly.type
_entity_poly.pdbx_seq_one_letter_code
_entity_poly.pdbx_strand_id
1 'polypeptide(L)'
;MIPDASGTPPATPARRARTAAAPARRRTRDALAPDPAAGEGADGGFDPHVPNIDYGVLDDLVGYAIRRAQIRIYEDFVQSLAQWQITPPRFSALVIISRNPHLKLTELAQILGIARSGAVLLVDALEAMKLVARRPAAGDRRAYSLVLTPAGRRTLEAATQAVVAHDAHVSSALSEAEQATLKALLARLAPPRAG
;
A
#
# COMPACT_ATOMS: atom_id res chain seq x y z
N MET A 1 -19.23 43.07 -70.65
CA MET A 1 -17.95 43.81 -70.67
C MET A 1 -17.17 43.38 -69.42
N ILE A 2 -16.11 42.59 -69.58
CA ILE A 2 -15.17 42.13 -68.52
C ILE A 2 -13.96 43.10 -68.53
N PRO A 3 -13.32 43.43 -67.39
CA PRO A 3 -12.17 42.68 -66.82
C PRO A 3 -12.30 42.50 -65.29
N ASP A 4 -12.06 41.35 -64.66
CA ASP A 4 -10.78 40.66 -64.34
C ASP A 4 -9.67 41.55 -63.77
N ALA A 5 -9.35 41.34 -62.48
CA ALA A 5 -7.99 41.34 -61.96
C ALA A 5 -8.01 41.00 -60.46
N SER A 6 -7.82 39.70 -60.23
CA SER A 6 -7.20 39.12 -59.04
C SER A 6 -6.04 39.97 -58.49
N GLY A 7 -6.14 40.35 -57.21
CA GLY A 7 -5.09 41.06 -56.47
C GLY A 7 -4.89 40.44 -55.10
N THR A 8 -3.91 39.54 -54.99
CA THR A 8 -3.39 39.03 -53.71
C THR A 8 -1.96 39.52 -53.53
N PRO A 9 -1.62 40.12 -52.39
CA PRO A 9 -0.25 40.11 -51.88
C PRO A 9 -0.23 39.66 -50.38
N PRO A 10 0.94 39.52 -49.71
CA PRO A 10 1.64 38.25 -49.55
C PRO A 10 1.73 37.75 -48.09
N ALA A 11 2.20 36.51 -47.93
CA ALA A 11 2.56 35.87 -46.66
C ALA A 11 3.64 36.65 -45.89
N THR A 12 3.78 36.52 -44.55
CA THR A 12 4.65 35.55 -43.80
C THR A 12 4.72 36.03 -42.32
N PRO A 13 5.38 35.35 -41.35
CA PRO A 13 5.09 34.11 -40.64
C PRO A 13 4.97 34.29 -39.09
N ALA A 14 4.58 33.24 -38.35
CA ALA A 14 5.17 32.82 -37.04
C ALA A 14 4.20 31.82 -36.36
N ARG A 15 4.47 30.51 -36.39
CA ARG A 15 5.32 29.74 -35.46
C ARG A 15 4.72 29.58 -34.04
N ARG A 16 4.27 28.35 -33.78
CA ARG A 16 4.21 27.61 -32.50
C ARG A 16 3.11 28.07 -31.52
N ALA A 17 2.51 27.20 -30.70
CA ALA A 17 2.84 25.84 -30.31
C ALA A 17 1.56 25.03 -30.07
N ARG A 18 1.61 23.75 -30.43
CA ARG A 18 0.82 22.73 -29.74
C ARG A 18 1.22 22.73 -28.27
N THR A 19 0.38 23.23 -27.39
CA THR A 19 0.45 22.86 -25.98
C THR A 19 -0.28 21.53 -25.82
N ALA A 20 0.51 20.46 -25.95
CA ALA A 20 0.16 19.20 -25.31
C ALA A 20 0.02 19.47 -23.81
N ALA A 21 -1.19 19.34 -23.28
CA ALA A 21 -1.39 19.30 -21.84
C ALA A 21 -0.60 18.11 -21.29
N ALA A 22 0.48 18.40 -20.57
CA ALA A 22 1.25 17.41 -19.84
C ALA A 22 0.33 16.66 -18.87
N PRO A 23 0.41 15.33 -18.74
CA PRO A 23 -0.34 14.65 -17.71
C PRO A 23 0.19 15.10 -16.36
N ALA A 24 -0.70 15.67 -15.54
CA ALA A 24 -0.42 15.95 -14.14
C ALA A 24 0.16 14.68 -13.49
N ARG A 25 1.40 14.76 -12.98
CA ARG A 25 2.04 13.68 -12.22
C ARG A 25 1.17 13.37 -11.00
N ARG A 26 0.30 12.37 -11.14
CA ARG A 26 -0.54 11.87 -10.07
C ARG A 26 0.39 11.20 -9.06
N ARG A 27 0.61 11.86 -7.92
CA ARG A 27 1.42 11.35 -6.80
C ARG A 27 1.02 9.90 -6.53
N THR A 28 1.98 8.98 -6.66
CA THR A 28 1.87 7.59 -6.26
C THR A 28 1.74 7.55 -4.75
N ARG A 29 0.50 7.55 -4.27
CA ARG A 29 0.20 7.34 -2.85
C ARG A 29 -0.15 5.86 -2.70
N ASP A 30 0.69 5.13 -1.99
CA ASP A 30 0.37 3.78 -1.51
C ASP A 30 -0.93 3.88 -0.69
N ALA A 31 -2.02 3.37 -1.24
CA ALA A 31 -3.36 3.56 -0.71
C ALA A 31 -3.76 2.49 0.31
N LEU A 32 -2.82 1.96 1.11
CA LEU A 32 -3.13 0.90 2.07
C LEU A 32 -2.85 1.25 3.54
N ALA A 33 -2.32 2.42 3.83
CA ALA A 33 -2.14 2.90 5.20
C ALA A 33 -1.99 4.43 5.21
N PRO A 34 -2.29 5.12 6.33
CA PRO A 34 -1.78 6.46 6.53
C PRO A 34 -0.26 6.43 6.33
N ASP A 35 0.28 7.43 5.64
CA ASP A 35 1.72 7.58 5.43
C ASP A 35 2.39 7.80 6.81
N PRO A 36 3.13 6.81 7.36
CA PRO A 36 3.79 6.98 8.65
C PRO A 36 4.95 7.99 8.55
N ALA A 37 5.46 8.27 7.35
CA ALA A 37 6.55 9.20 7.11
C ALA A 37 6.06 10.65 6.91
N ALA A 38 4.74 10.90 6.90
CA ALA A 38 4.19 12.25 6.89
C ALA A 38 4.15 12.91 8.28
N GLY A 39 4.55 12.18 9.33
CA GLY A 39 4.53 12.60 10.72
C GLY A 39 5.89 12.53 11.41
N GLU A 40 6.98 12.93 10.74
CA GLU A 40 8.18 13.37 11.48
C GLU A 40 7.91 14.77 12.05
N GLY A 41 7.13 14.80 13.13
CA GLY A 41 6.80 16.00 13.89
C GLY A 41 6.75 15.66 15.38
N ALA A 42 7.81 16.06 16.08
CA ALA A 42 7.94 16.28 17.53
C ALA A 42 7.05 15.46 18.49
N ASP A 43 7.68 14.51 19.21
CA ASP A 43 7.25 13.97 20.51
C ASP A 43 5.75 13.66 20.69
N GLY A 44 5.29 12.59 20.04
CA GLY A 44 4.01 11.96 20.38
C GLY A 44 3.47 11.11 19.24
N GLY A 45 3.38 9.79 19.45
CA GLY A 45 2.63 8.92 18.53
C GLY A 45 1.15 9.31 18.45
N PHE A 46 0.39 8.71 17.55
CA PHE A 46 -1.03 9.00 17.40
C PHE A 46 -1.80 8.74 18.70
N ASP A 47 -2.39 9.82 19.24
CA ASP A 47 -3.38 9.73 20.32
C ASP A 47 -4.78 9.55 19.71
N PRO A 48 -5.45 8.40 19.92
CA PRO A 48 -6.78 8.14 19.37
C PRO A 48 -7.87 9.05 19.97
N HIS A 49 -7.67 9.63 21.15
CA HIS A 49 -8.66 10.48 21.79
C HIS A 49 -8.02 11.42 22.83
N VAL A 50 -7.67 12.63 22.39
CA VAL A 50 -7.08 13.66 23.24
C VAL A 50 -8.13 14.17 24.26
N PRO A 51 -7.80 14.29 25.55
CA PRO A 51 -8.73 14.81 26.55
C PRO A 51 -9.21 16.24 26.24
N ASN A 52 -10.46 16.55 26.61
CA ASN A 52 -11.09 17.86 26.46
C ASN A 52 -11.30 18.34 25.01
N ILE A 53 -11.29 17.41 24.04
CA ILE A 53 -11.69 17.67 22.66
C ILE A 53 -13.04 17.01 22.40
N ASP A 54 -13.97 17.76 21.82
CA ASP A 54 -15.24 17.23 21.32
C ASP A 54 -15.05 16.76 19.87
N TYR A 55 -15.13 15.45 19.66
CA TYR A 55 -14.99 14.82 18.35
C TYR A 55 -16.34 14.69 17.61
N GLY A 56 -17.46 15.06 18.26
CA GLY A 56 -18.80 15.02 17.71
C GLY A 56 -19.15 13.66 17.10
N VAL A 57 -19.69 13.68 15.87
CA VAL A 57 -20.10 12.47 15.14
C VAL A 57 -18.98 11.42 14.99
N LEU A 58 -17.70 11.81 15.09
CA LEU A 58 -16.59 10.88 14.90
C LEU A 58 -16.52 9.80 15.99
N ASP A 59 -17.01 10.08 17.20
CA ASP A 59 -17.03 9.07 18.28
C ASP A 59 -18.10 7.99 18.08
N ASP A 60 -19.14 8.29 17.30
CA ASP A 60 -20.24 7.36 17.02
C ASP A 60 -20.00 6.50 15.77
N LEU A 61 -19.04 6.89 14.91
CA LEU A 61 -18.80 6.22 13.63
C LEU A 61 -17.91 4.98 13.79
N VAL A 62 -18.49 3.80 13.56
CA VAL A 62 -17.75 2.50 13.52
C VAL A 62 -16.53 2.55 12.60
N GLY A 63 -16.68 3.11 11.39
CA GLY A 63 -15.56 3.21 10.44
C GLY A 63 -14.42 4.09 10.96
N TYR A 64 -14.73 5.13 11.75
CA TYR A 64 -13.72 5.99 12.35
C TYR A 64 -13.05 5.32 13.55
N ALA A 65 -13.79 4.59 14.38
CA ALA A 65 -13.23 3.76 15.45
C ALA A 65 -12.22 2.73 14.89
N ILE A 66 -12.57 2.05 13.80
CA ILE A 66 -11.65 1.12 13.09
C ILE A 66 -10.40 1.85 12.61
N ARG A 67 -10.55 3.04 12.02
CA ARG A 67 -9.40 3.84 11.56
C ARG A 67 -8.46 4.20 12.73
N ARG A 68 -8.99 4.65 13.87
CA ARG A 68 -8.16 4.99 15.05
C ARG A 68 -7.37 3.79 15.56
N ALA A 69 -8.05 2.64 15.71
CA ALA A 69 -7.40 1.40 16.10
C ALA A 69 -6.33 0.97 15.08
N GLN A 70 -6.65 1.05 13.78
CA GLN A 70 -5.73 0.71 12.70
C GLN A 70 -4.46 1.56 12.72
N ILE A 71 -4.56 2.88 12.94
CA ILE A 71 -3.40 3.77 13.03
C ILE A 71 -2.50 3.34 14.20
N ARG A 72 -3.10 3.16 15.39
CA ARG A 72 -2.34 2.80 16.59
C ARG A 72 -1.63 1.45 16.46
N ILE A 73 -2.33 0.45 15.93
CA ILE A 73 -1.76 -0.88 15.65
C ILE A 73 -0.64 -0.77 14.61
N TYR A 74 -0.81 0.05 13.57
CA TYR A 74 0.20 0.24 12.53
C TYR A 74 1.49 0.88 13.09
N GLU A 75 1.38 1.90 13.94
CA GLU A 75 2.54 2.52 14.60
C GLU A 75 3.35 1.52 15.41
N ASP A 76 2.66 0.73 16.26
CA ASP A 76 3.30 -0.30 17.08
C ASP A 76 3.96 -1.38 16.22
N PHE A 77 3.30 -1.79 15.12
CA PHE A 77 3.90 -2.73 14.16
C PHE A 77 5.20 -2.20 13.58
N VAL A 78 5.20 -0.94 13.11
CA VAL A 78 6.39 -0.32 12.50
C VAL A 78 7.51 -0.20 13.51
N GLN A 79 7.20 0.14 14.77
CA GLN A 79 8.18 0.17 15.86
C GLN A 79 8.74 -1.23 16.14
N SER A 80 7.88 -2.24 16.25
CA SER A 80 8.25 -3.64 16.50
C SER A 80 9.15 -4.25 15.41
N LEU A 81 9.01 -3.78 14.16
CA LEU A 81 9.77 -4.29 13.01
C LEU A 81 10.81 -3.30 12.47
N ALA A 82 11.09 -2.21 13.18
CA ALA A 82 11.97 -1.14 12.72
C ALA A 82 13.36 -1.63 12.30
N GLN A 83 13.91 -2.61 13.04
CA GLN A 83 15.23 -3.19 12.77
C GLN A 83 15.36 -3.86 11.38
N TRP A 84 14.24 -4.33 10.80
CA TRP A 84 14.21 -4.93 9.46
C TRP A 84 13.70 -3.97 8.38
N GLN A 85 13.26 -2.77 8.77
CA GLN A 85 12.60 -1.80 7.87
C GLN A 85 11.37 -2.43 7.17
N ILE A 86 10.65 -3.30 7.87
CA ILE A 86 9.46 -3.99 7.35
C ILE A 86 8.21 -3.27 7.83
N THR A 87 7.44 -2.77 6.88
CA THR A 87 6.08 -2.23 7.07
C THR A 87 5.03 -3.35 6.95
N PRO A 88 3.79 -3.19 7.44
CA PRO A 88 2.74 -4.21 7.31
C PRO A 88 2.53 -4.74 5.87
N PRO A 89 2.44 -3.90 4.81
CA PRO A 89 2.28 -4.42 3.45
C PRO A 89 3.47 -5.28 2.97
N ARG A 90 4.69 -4.95 3.40
CA ARG A 90 5.91 -5.72 3.10
C ARG A 90 5.88 -7.07 3.81
N PHE A 91 5.49 -7.09 5.09
CA PHE A 91 5.34 -8.33 5.84
C PHE A 91 4.28 -9.25 5.19
N SER A 92 3.09 -8.73 4.90
CA SER A 92 2.04 -9.48 4.22
C SER A 92 2.53 -10.05 2.88
N ALA A 93 3.21 -9.24 2.06
CA ALA A 93 3.78 -9.70 0.80
C ALA A 93 4.80 -10.84 0.99
N LEU A 94 5.71 -10.73 1.96
CA LEU A 94 6.69 -11.78 2.25
C LEU A 94 6.02 -13.10 2.66
N VAL A 95 5.02 -13.05 3.54
CA VAL A 95 4.23 -14.23 3.97
C VAL A 95 3.51 -14.87 2.78
N ILE A 96 2.84 -14.06 1.96
CA ILE A 96 2.08 -14.55 0.81
C ILE A 96 3.02 -15.17 -0.23
N ILE A 97 4.14 -14.51 -0.56
CA ILE A 97 5.14 -15.04 -1.50
C ILE A 97 5.77 -16.33 -0.94
N SER A 98 6.01 -16.42 0.36
CA SER A 98 6.64 -17.61 0.96
C SER A 98 5.74 -18.84 0.90
N ARG A 99 4.42 -18.66 0.99
CA ARG A 99 3.42 -19.74 0.99
C ARG A 99 2.94 -20.13 -0.40
N ASN A 100 3.19 -19.31 -1.42
CA ASN A 100 2.67 -19.50 -2.76
C ASN A 100 3.82 -19.43 -3.80
N PRO A 101 4.55 -20.53 -4.02
CA PRO A 101 5.50 -20.62 -5.11
C PRO A 101 4.79 -20.30 -6.43
N HIS A 102 5.44 -19.53 -7.30
CA HIS A 102 4.91 -19.10 -8.61
C HIS A 102 3.85 -18.00 -8.61
N LEU A 103 3.56 -17.39 -7.46
CA LEU A 103 2.64 -16.27 -7.37
C LEU A 103 3.02 -15.15 -8.34
N LYS A 104 2.04 -14.72 -9.15
CA LYS A 104 2.17 -13.61 -10.08
C LYS A 104 1.94 -12.29 -9.36
N LEU A 105 2.56 -11.23 -9.88
CA LEU A 105 2.38 -9.87 -9.35
C LEU A 105 0.91 -9.42 -9.33
N THR A 106 0.12 -9.80 -10.34
CA THR A 106 -1.31 -9.45 -10.43
C THR A 106 -2.12 -10.12 -9.33
N GLU A 107 -1.79 -11.36 -8.97
CA GLU A 107 -2.43 -12.10 -7.89
C GLU A 107 -2.04 -11.47 -6.54
N LEU A 108 -0.76 -11.13 -6.35
CA LEU A 108 -0.31 -10.42 -5.16
C LEU A 108 -1.03 -9.08 -4.97
N ALA A 109 -1.19 -8.30 -6.05
CA ALA A 109 -1.91 -7.03 -6.01
C ALA A 109 -3.38 -7.21 -5.58
N GLN A 110 -4.05 -8.23 -6.13
CA GLN A 110 -5.43 -8.58 -5.77
C GLN A 110 -5.54 -9.00 -4.30
N ILE A 111 -4.65 -9.89 -3.83
CA ILE A 111 -4.66 -10.38 -2.44
C ILE A 111 -4.43 -9.24 -1.45
N LEU A 112 -3.50 -8.33 -1.74
CA LEU A 112 -3.19 -7.18 -0.89
C LEU A 112 -4.20 -6.04 -1.03
N GLY A 113 -5.15 -6.12 -1.96
CA GLY A 113 -6.13 -5.07 -2.21
C GLY A 113 -5.53 -3.76 -2.75
N ILE A 114 -4.37 -3.82 -3.42
CA ILE A 114 -3.65 -2.66 -3.95
C ILE A 114 -3.69 -2.61 -5.48
N ALA A 115 -3.52 -1.42 -6.04
CA ALA A 115 -3.33 -1.26 -7.47
C ALA A 115 -2.05 -1.99 -7.93
N ARG A 116 -2.05 -2.49 -9.17
CA ARG A 116 -0.87 -3.16 -9.77
C ARG A 116 0.41 -2.33 -9.66
N SER A 117 0.33 -1.01 -9.84
CA SER A 117 1.47 -0.11 -9.68
C SER A 117 2.01 -0.09 -8.25
N GLY A 118 1.14 -0.15 -7.24
CA GLY A 118 1.56 -0.27 -5.84
C GLY A 118 2.26 -1.60 -5.58
N ALA A 119 1.74 -2.70 -6.13
CA ALA A 119 2.39 -4.00 -6.03
C ALA A 119 3.78 -4.02 -6.70
N VAL A 120 3.96 -3.32 -7.83
CA VAL A 120 5.29 -3.14 -8.46
C VAL A 120 6.25 -2.49 -7.47
N LEU A 121 5.88 -1.32 -6.93
CA LEU A 121 6.72 -0.57 -5.98
C LEU A 121 7.05 -1.39 -4.74
N LEU A 122 6.08 -2.13 -4.21
CA LEU A 122 6.25 -3.00 -3.06
C LEU A 122 7.28 -4.10 -3.33
N VAL A 123 7.18 -4.78 -4.48
CA VAL A 123 8.12 -5.83 -4.86
C VAL A 123 9.50 -5.25 -5.18
N ASP A 124 9.58 -4.10 -5.85
CA ASP A 124 10.85 -3.41 -6.13
C ASP A 124 11.59 -3.06 -4.83
N ALA A 125 10.87 -2.59 -3.81
CA ALA A 125 11.44 -2.34 -2.49
C ALA A 125 11.96 -3.62 -1.84
N LEU A 126 11.21 -4.72 -1.90
CA LEU A 126 11.63 -6.01 -1.34
C LEU A 126 12.82 -6.65 -2.08
N GLU A 127 12.93 -6.44 -3.39
CA GLU A 127 14.11 -6.83 -4.18
C GLU A 127 15.32 -5.96 -3.86
N ALA A 128 15.15 -4.65 -3.69
CA ALA A 128 16.23 -3.74 -3.26
C ALA A 128 16.77 -4.12 -1.86
N MET A 129 15.89 -4.60 -0.97
CA MET A 129 16.25 -5.17 0.33
C MET A 129 16.84 -6.60 0.23
N LYS A 130 16.95 -7.17 -0.98
CA LYS A 130 17.43 -8.53 -1.25
C LYS A 130 16.60 -9.63 -0.60
N LEU A 131 15.33 -9.37 -0.28
CA LEU A 131 14.43 -10.33 0.37
C LEU A 131 13.62 -11.16 -0.63
N VAL A 132 13.26 -10.56 -1.76
CA VAL A 132 12.52 -11.18 -2.86
C VAL A 132 13.39 -11.21 -4.12
N ALA A 133 13.12 -12.15 -5.01
CA ALA A 133 13.63 -12.16 -6.37
C ALA A 133 12.53 -12.55 -7.36
N ARG A 134 12.55 -11.93 -8.54
CA ARG A 134 11.76 -12.34 -9.70
C ARG A 134 12.47 -13.48 -10.44
N ARG A 135 11.76 -14.58 -10.69
CA ARG A 135 12.24 -15.70 -11.52
C ARG A 135 11.36 -15.85 -12.76
N PRO A 136 11.92 -16.18 -13.93
CA PRO A 136 11.10 -16.54 -15.09
C PRO A 136 10.10 -17.64 -14.72
N ALA A 137 8.83 -17.47 -15.07
CA ALA A 137 7.84 -18.50 -14.87
C ALA A 137 8.12 -19.67 -15.83
N ALA A 138 7.96 -20.90 -15.36
CA ALA A 138 8.04 -22.07 -16.24
C ALA A 138 6.90 -21.98 -17.27
N GLY A 139 7.24 -22.01 -18.57
CA GLY A 139 6.27 -22.01 -19.67
C GLY A 139 5.89 -20.64 -20.24
N ASP A 140 6.23 -19.51 -19.59
CA ASP A 140 6.01 -18.17 -20.13
C ASP A 140 7.16 -17.21 -19.77
N ARG A 141 8.04 -16.94 -20.74
CA ARG A 141 9.19 -16.03 -20.58
C ARG A 141 8.79 -14.58 -20.34
N ARG A 142 7.52 -14.20 -20.57
CA ARG A 142 7.00 -12.85 -20.31
C ARG A 142 6.42 -12.72 -18.90
N ALA A 143 6.22 -13.83 -18.19
CA ALA A 143 5.74 -13.85 -16.82
C ALA A 143 6.89 -14.10 -15.83
N TYR A 144 6.87 -13.38 -14.70
CA TYR A 144 7.77 -13.61 -13.59
C TYR A 144 7.00 -14.12 -12.38
N SER A 145 7.59 -15.10 -11.70
CA SER A 145 7.19 -15.60 -10.40
C SER A 145 7.98 -14.88 -9.30
N LEU A 146 7.32 -14.56 -8.19
CA LEU A 146 7.99 -14.01 -7.01
C LEU A 146 8.47 -15.15 -6.11
N VAL A 147 9.71 -15.08 -5.64
CA VAL A 147 10.26 -16.04 -4.67
C VAL A 147 11.06 -15.33 -3.58
N LEU A 148 11.07 -15.90 -2.38
CA LEU A 148 11.98 -15.43 -1.33
C LEU A 148 13.43 -15.84 -1.62
N THR A 149 14.36 -14.94 -1.34
CA THR A 149 15.79 -15.28 -1.26
C THR A 149 16.09 -16.03 0.05
N PRO A 150 17.29 -16.62 0.22
CA PRO A 150 17.70 -17.14 1.52
C PRO A 150 17.70 -16.10 2.64
N ALA A 151 18.06 -14.84 2.32
CA ALA A 151 17.97 -13.73 3.27
C ALA A 151 16.51 -13.42 3.61
N GLY A 152 15.63 -13.35 2.59
CA GLY A 152 14.20 -13.13 2.77
C GLY A 152 13.53 -14.16 3.66
N ARG A 153 13.90 -15.44 3.56
CA ARG A 153 13.39 -16.50 4.44
C ARG A 153 13.78 -16.29 5.90
N ARG A 154 15.06 -16.00 6.17
CA ARG A 154 15.54 -15.73 7.55
C ARG A 154 14.90 -14.48 8.14
N THR A 155 14.80 -13.41 7.34
CA THR A 155 14.14 -12.17 7.77
C THR A 155 12.67 -12.40 8.05
N LEU A 156 11.96 -13.16 7.20
CA LEU A 156 10.55 -13.48 7.42
C LEU A 156 10.34 -14.28 8.71
N GLU A 157 11.20 -15.25 9.00
CA GLU A 157 11.11 -16.04 10.23
C GLU A 157 11.23 -15.15 11.49
N ALA A 158 12.26 -14.31 11.55
CA ALA A 158 12.45 -13.37 12.66
C ALA A 158 11.32 -12.32 12.76
N ALA A 159 10.92 -11.76 11.62
CA ALA A 159 9.81 -10.80 11.58
C ALA A 159 8.49 -11.44 12.02
N THR A 160 8.24 -12.71 11.69
CA THR A 160 7.03 -13.42 12.12
C THR A 160 6.94 -13.52 13.63
N GLN A 161 8.06 -13.82 14.31
CA GLN A 161 8.10 -13.85 15.78
C GLN A 161 7.79 -12.47 16.38
N ALA A 162 8.35 -11.41 15.81
CA ALA A 162 8.06 -10.04 16.24
C ALA A 162 6.59 -9.64 16.00
N VAL A 163 6.01 -10.03 14.85
CA VAL A 163 4.59 -9.77 14.56
C VAL A 163 3.65 -10.52 15.50
N VAL A 164 3.97 -11.77 15.86
CA VAL A 164 3.17 -12.53 16.83
C VAL A 164 3.24 -11.88 18.22
N ALA A 165 4.42 -11.43 18.66
CA ALA A 165 4.56 -10.71 19.92
C ALA A 165 3.82 -9.37 19.91
N HIS A 166 3.91 -8.62 18.80
CA HIS A 166 3.15 -7.40 18.56
C HIS A 166 1.64 -7.66 18.64
N ASP A 167 1.13 -8.67 17.93
CA ASP A 167 -0.30 -9.02 17.90
C ASP A 167 -0.82 -9.37 19.31
N ALA A 168 -0.04 -10.15 20.07
CA ALA A 168 -0.34 -10.45 21.47
C ALA A 168 -0.33 -9.20 22.36
N HIS A 169 0.59 -8.26 22.13
CA HIS A 169 0.66 -7.01 22.88
C HIS A 169 -0.56 -6.12 22.61
N VAL A 170 -0.87 -5.83 21.34
CA VAL A 170 -1.98 -4.92 20.98
C VAL A 170 -3.35 -5.50 21.31
N SER A 171 -3.48 -6.83 21.34
CA SER A 171 -4.71 -7.52 21.71
C SER A 171 -4.84 -7.82 23.21
N SER A 172 -3.84 -7.51 24.03
CA SER A 172 -3.79 -7.86 25.46
C SER A 172 -4.92 -7.26 26.31
N ALA A 173 -5.54 -6.17 25.85
CA ALA A 173 -6.70 -5.56 26.51
C ALA A 173 -8.01 -6.34 26.27
N LEU A 174 -8.00 -7.33 25.37
CA LEU A 174 -9.16 -8.14 25.00
C LEU A 174 -8.95 -9.58 25.45
N SER A 175 -9.97 -10.16 26.08
CA SER A 175 -10.05 -11.60 26.33
C SER A 175 -10.09 -12.38 25.00
N GLU A 176 -9.75 -13.67 25.04
CA GLU A 176 -9.79 -14.53 23.84
C GLU A 176 -11.18 -14.55 23.17
N ALA A 177 -12.25 -14.50 23.97
CA ALA A 177 -13.62 -14.43 23.48
C ALA A 177 -13.90 -13.10 22.76
N GLU A 178 -13.48 -11.97 23.33
CA GLU A 178 -13.62 -10.65 22.69
C GLU A 178 -12.80 -10.57 21.41
N GLN A 179 -11.60 -11.11 21.39
CA GLN A 179 -10.78 -11.19 20.17
C GLN A 179 -11.48 -12.02 19.08
N ALA A 180 -12.05 -13.17 19.44
CA ALA A 180 -12.81 -14.00 18.51
C ALA A 180 -14.05 -13.27 17.96
N THR A 181 -14.81 -12.59 18.83
CA THR A 181 -15.94 -11.75 18.44
C THR A 181 -15.52 -10.62 17.51
N LEU A 182 -14.46 -9.88 17.86
CA LEU A 182 -13.95 -8.78 17.04
C LEU A 182 -13.54 -9.26 15.64
N LYS A 183 -12.80 -10.37 15.53
CA LYS A 183 -12.43 -10.97 14.25
C LYS A 183 -13.67 -11.33 13.41
N ALA A 184 -14.69 -11.92 14.02
CA ALA A 184 -15.94 -12.25 13.34
C ALA A 184 -16.70 -11.00 12.86
N LEU A 185 -16.75 -9.94 13.66
CA LEU A 185 -17.40 -8.68 13.29
C LEU A 185 -16.67 -7.97 12.15
N LEU A 186 -15.32 -7.90 12.19
CA LEU A 186 -14.52 -7.32 11.13
C LEU A 186 -14.67 -8.09 9.81
N ALA A 187 -14.72 -9.43 9.87
CA ALA A 187 -14.96 -10.25 8.68
C ALA A 187 -16.32 -9.98 8.01
N ARG A 188 -17.35 -9.64 8.79
CA ARG A 188 -18.66 -9.23 8.27
C ARG A 188 -18.64 -7.87 7.58
N LEU A 189 -17.74 -6.96 8.00
CA LEU A 189 -17.55 -5.65 7.36
C LEU A 189 -16.72 -5.73 6.07
N ALA A 190 -15.86 -6.75 5.94
CA ALA A 190 -15.01 -6.98 4.78
C ALA A 190 -15.24 -8.37 4.15
N PRO A 191 -16.46 -8.67 3.66
CA PRO A 191 -16.74 -9.96 3.05
C PRO A 191 -15.88 -10.16 1.79
N PRO A 192 -15.50 -11.40 1.45
CA PRO A 192 -14.87 -11.70 0.18
C PRO A 192 -15.73 -11.14 -0.97
N ARG A 193 -15.09 -10.54 -1.99
CA ARG A 193 -15.82 -10.17 -3.20
C ARG A 193 -16.37 -11.43 -3.84
N ALA A 194 -17.68 -11.49 -4.09
CA ALA A 194 -18.26 -12.52 -4.93
C ALA A 194 -17.61 -12.44 -6.32
N GLY A 195 -17.13 -13.58 -6.82
CA GLY A 195 -16.55 -13.73 -8.15
C GLY A 195 -17.59 -13.67 -9.25
#